data_AF-A0A661DUS0-F1
#
_entry.id   AF-A0A661DUS0-F1
#
_cell.length_a   1.000
_cell.length_b   1.000
_cell.length_c   1.000
_cell.angle_alpha   90.00
_cell.angle_beta   90.00
_cell.angle_gamma   90.00
#
_symmetry.space_group_name_H-M   'P 1'
#
loop_
_entity.id
_entity.type
_entity.pdbx_description
1 polymer ?
#
loop_
_entity_poly.entity_id
_entity_poly.type
_entity_poly.pdbx_seq_one_letter_code
_entity_poly.pdbx_strand_id
1 'polypeptide(L)'
;MNILGLSAYYHDSAAALVRDGVIVAAAQEERFSRKKHDARFPEGAINSCLSEGGITLADVDEVVFYDKPLVKFERLLETYLTYAPRGFRSFVAAMPVWLKEKLYLKATL
;
A
#
# COMPACT_ATOMS: atom_id res chain seq x y z
N MET A 1 -2.43 -14.25 -17.00
CA MET A 1 -2.65 -12.94 -16.36
C MET A 1 -1.80 -12.85 -15.10
N ASN A 2 -0.85 -11.92 -15.06
CA ASN A 2 0.08 -11.68 -13.96
C ASN A 2 -0.36 -10.44 -13.17
N ILE A 3 -0.69 -10.63 -11.90
CA ILE A 3 -1.14 -9.58 -10.99
C ILE A 3 -0.09 -9.41 -9.89
N LEU A 4 0.41 -8.19 -9.72
CA LEU A 4 1.33 -7.83 -8.64
C LEU A 4 0.56 -7.12 -7.51
N GLY A 5 0.37 -7.81 -6.40
CA GLY A 5 -0.20 -7.25 -5.18
C GLY A 5 0.86 -6.58 -4.31
N LEU A 6 0.57 -5.38 -3.82
CA LEU A 6 1.46 -4.57 -2.99
C LEU A 6 0.84 -4.24 -1.64
N SER A 7 1.66 -4.33 -0.59
CA SER A 7 1.44 -3.76 0.73
C SER A 7 2.57 -2.80 1.07
N ALA A 8 2.26 -1.57 1.46
CA ALA A 8 3.24 -0.54 1.82
C ALA A 8 2.61 0.55 2.71
N TYR A 9 3.46 1.37 3.33
CA TYR A 9 3.15 2.63 4.04
C TYR A 9 2.29 2.52 5.31
N TYR A 10 2.30 1.36 5.98
CA TYR A 10 1.58 1.20 7.25
C TYR A 10 2.40 0.47 8.33
N HIS A 11 2.49 -0.86 8.26
CA HIS A 11 3.22 -1.66 9.26
C HIS A 11 4.24 -2.58 8.59
N ASP A 12 3.78 -3.51 7.75
CA ASP A 12 4.62 -4.48 7.06
C ASP A 12 4.43 -4.36 5.56
N SER A 13 5.47 -3.90 4.88
CA SER A 13 5.47 -3.90 3.42
C SER A 13 5.84 -5.26 2.85
N ALA A 14 5.17 -5.60 1.75
CA ALA A 14 5.24 -6.91 1.14
C ALA A 14 4.76 -6.82 -0.32
N ALA A 15 5.12 -7.83 -1.10
CA ALA A 15 4.62 -8.03 -2.45
C ALA A 15 4.19 -9.48 -2.65
N ALA A 16 3.22 -9.69 -3.53
CA ALA A 16 2.79 -11.02 -3.97
C ALA A 16 2.52 -11.02 -5.46
N LEU A 17 3.04 -12.02 -6.17
CA LEU A 17 2.75 -12.26 -7.58
C LEU A 17 1.73 -13.39 -7.70
N VAL A 18 0.60 -13.10 -8.34
CA VAL A 18 -0.44 -14.07 -8.67
C VAL A 18 -0.49 -14.24 -10.19
N ARG A 19 -0.44 -15.47 -10.67
CA ARG A 19 -0.59 -15.83 -12.07
C ARG A 19 -1.80 -16.73 -12.24
N ASP A 20 -2.78 -16.27 -13.01
CA ASP A 20 -3.99 -17.04 -13.35
C ASP A 20 -4.71 -17.62 -12.11
N GLY A 21 -4.77 -16.81 -11.04
CA GLY A 21 -5.40 -17.18 -9.76
C GLY A 21 -4.50 -17.99 -8.81
N VAL A 22 -3.27 -18.32 -9.21
CA VAL A 22 -2.31 -19.08 -8.38
C VAL A 22 -1.23 -18.14 -7.85
N ILE A 23 -0.91 -18.24 -6.56
CA ILE A 23 0.20 -17.50 -5.95
C ILE A 23 1.51 -18.11 -6.44
N VAL A 24 2.30 -17.33 -7.18
CA VAL A 24 3.61 -17.73 -7.70
C VAL A 24 4.70 -17.41 -6.68
N ALA A 25 4.63 -16.22 -6.08
CA ALA A 25 5.59 -15.76 -5.09
C ALA A 25 4.93 -14.79 -4.11
N ALA A 26 5.41 -14.77 -2.88
CA ALA A 26 5.04 -13.77 -1.88
C ALA A 26 6.20 -13.55 -0.92
N ALA A 27 6.54 -12.29 -0.65
CA ALA A 27 7.66 -11.94 0.21
C ALA A 27 7.38 -10.68 1.02
N GLN A 28 7.96 -10.63 2.22
CA GLN A 28 7.93 -9.46 3.11
C GLN A 28 9.22 -8.66 2.98
N GLU A 29 9.12 -7.33 2.93
CA GLU A 29 10.26 -6.44 2.71
C GLU A 29 11.30 -6.54 3.83
N GLU A 30 10.87 -6.79 5.06
CA GLU A 30 11.77 -6.92 6.22
C GLU A 30 12.82 -8.03 6.06
N ARG A 31 12.58 -9.04 5.20
CA ARG A 31 13.54 -10.09 4.89
C ARG A 31 14.73 -9.56 4.09
N PHE A 32 14.48 -8.56 3.24
CA PHE A 32 15.47 -7.89 2.39
C PHE A 32 16.07 -6.66 3.06
N SER A 33 15.21 -5.80 3.63
CA SER A 33 15.65 -4.56 4.29
C SER A 33 16.33 -4.78 5.64
N ARG A 34 16.15 -5.97 6.24
CA ARG A 34 16.62 -6.35 7.58
C ARG A 34 16.12 -5.43 8.69
N LYS A 35 15.09 -4.63 8.41
CA LYS A 35 14.37 -3.82 9.39
C LYS A 35 13.05 -4.50 9.69
N LYS A 36 12.87 -4.92 10.93
CA LYS A 36 11.62 -5.55 11.37
C LYS A 36 10.46 -4.55 11.21
N HIS A 37 9.35 -5.00 10.65
CA HIS A 37 8.17 -4.16 10.36
C HIS A 37 8.49 -2.95 9.48
N ASP A 38 9.20 -3.19 8.38
CA ASP A 38 9.48 -2.12 7.43
C ASP A 38 8.18 -1.71 6.72
N ALA A 39 7.77 -0.47 6.93
CA ALA A 39 6.57 0.10 6.30
C ALA A 39 6.87 0.80 4.97
N ARG A 40 8.13 0.85 4.50
CA ARG A 40 8.49 1.57 3.27
C ARG A 40 8.05 0.82 2.01
N PHE A 41 8.31 1.38 0.84
CA PHE A 41 7.99 0.72 -0.42
C PHE A 41 8.71 -0.65 -0.54
N PRO A 42 8.02 -1.73 -0.92
CA PRO A 42 8.54 -3.10 -0.87
C PRO A 42 9.39 -3.47 -2.10
N GLU A 43 10.47 -2.72 -2.36
CA GLU A 43 11.31 -2.91 -3.54
C GLU A 43 11.96 -4.31 -3.58
N GLY A 44 12.52 -4.77 -2.46
CA GLY A 44 13.15 -6.09 -2.37
C GLY A 44 12.15 -7.21 -2.59
N ALA A 45 10.96 -7.10 -1.99
CA ALA A 45 9.90 -8.07 -2.15
C ALA A 45 9.34 -8.12 -3.59
N ILE A 46 9.18 -6.97 -4.25
CA ILE A 46 8.76 -6.91 -5.66
C ILE A 46 9.79 -7.63 -6.53
N ASN A 47 11.07 -7.27 -6.40
CA ASN A 47 12.14 -7.86 -7.21
C ASN A 47 12.24 -9.37 -7.00
N SER A 48 12.11 -9.84 -5.76
CA SER A 48 12.07 -11.26 -5.45
C SER A 48 10.88 -11.96 -6.09
N CYS A 49 9.68 -11.36 -6.05
CA CYS A 49 8.48 -11.97 -6.64
C CYS A 49 8.56 -12.05 -8.16
N LEU A 50 9.10 -11.02 -8.82
CA LEU A 50 9.32 -11.00 -10.26
C LEU A 50 10.37 -12.04 -10.68
N SER A 51 11.48 -12.14 -9.93
CA SER A 51 12.53 -13.12 -10.16
C SER A 51 12.02 -14.56 -10.01
N GLU A 52 11.29 -14.87 -8.94
CA GLU A 52 10.67 -16.19 -8.72
C GLU A 52 9.61 -16.52 -9.79
N GLY A 53 8.89 -15.49 -10.26
CA GLY A 53 7.95 -15.64 -11.37
C GLY A 53 8.59 -15.80 -12.73
N GLY A 54 9.90 -15.55 -12.87
CA GLY A 54 10.61 -15.53 -14.15
C GLY A 54 10.06 -14.48 -15.11
N ILE A 55 9.55 -13.35 -14.59
CA ILE A 55 8.94 -12.28 -15.38
C ILE A 55 9.56 -10.93 -15.04
N THR A 56 9.37 -9.97 -15.93
CA THR A 56 9.73 -8.57 -15.72
C THR A 56 8.49 -7.76 -15.35
N LEU A 57 8.71 -6.51 -14.92
CA LEU A 57 7.60 -5.58 -14.66
C LEU A 57 6.74 -5.33 -15.92
N ALA A 58 7.32 -5.45 -17.12
CA ALA A 58 6.59 -5.27 -18.38
C ALA A 58 5.57 -6.38 -18.66
N ASP A 59 5.71 -7.54 -18.00
CA ASP A 59 4.82 -8.70 -18.15
C ASP A 59 3.67 -8.68 -17.11
N VAL A 60 3.65 -7.68 -16.22
CA VAL A 60 2.62 -7.51 -15.20
C VAL A 60 1.41 -6.82 -15.83
N ASP A 61 0.27 -7.49 -15.82
CA ASP A 61 -0.99 -6.97 -16.38
C ASP A 61 -1.64 -5.95 -15.44
N GLU A 62 -1.58 -6.22 -14.13
CA GLU A 62 -2.19 -5.36 -13.11
C GLU A 62 -1.33 -5.24 -11.87
N VAL A 63 -1.29 -4.03 -11.29
CA VAL A 63 -0.71 -3.77 -9.98
C VAL A 63 -1.84 -3.38 -9.03
N VAL A 64 -1.98 -4.11 -7.93
CA VAL A 64 -3.07 -3.95 -6.97
C VAL A 64 -2.50 -3.53 -5.62
N PHE A 65 -3.04 -2.46 -5.05
CA PHE A 65 -2.71 -2.01 -3.70
C PHE A 65 -3.89 -2.29 -2.76
N TYR A 66 -3.62 -2.88 -1.59
CA TYR A 66 -4.67 -3.35 -0.68
C TYR A 66 -5.51 -2.22 -0.05
N ASP A 67 -4.95 -1.01 0.09
CA ASP A 67 -5.66 0.11 0.72
C ASP A 67 -6.46 0.88 -0.33
N LYS A 68 -7.73 1.19 0.00
CA LYS A 68 -8.56 2.12 -0.76
C LYS A 68 -8.49 3.49 -0.06
N PRO A 69 -7.55 4.38 -0.45
CA PRO A 69 -7.35 5.65 0.25
C PRO A 69 -8.64 6.47 0.38
N LEU A 70 -9.54 6.43 -0.60
CA LEU A 70 -10.81 7.16 -0.58
C LEU A 70 -11.79 6.66 0.50
N VAL A 71 -11.94 5.34 0.67
CA VAL A 71 -12.85 4.77 1.68
C VAL A 71 -12.33 5.04 3.10
N LYS A 72 -11.01 5.03 3.26
CA LYS A 72 -10.37 5.33 4.54
C LYS A 72 -10.42 6.82 4.87
N PHE A 73 -10.39 7.69 3.87
CA PHE A 73 -10.62 9.13 4.02
C PHE A 73 -12.05 9.44 4.46
N GLU A 74 -13.05 8.84 3.80
CA GLU A 74 -14.47 9.00 4.13
C GLU A 74 -14.76 8.62 5.58
N ARG A 75 -14.27 7.46 6.04
CA ARG A 75 -14.43 7.01 7.43
C ARG A 75 -13.80 7.96 8.46
N LEU A 76 -12.64 8.53 8.13
CA LEU A 76 -12.00 9.52 9.00
C LEU A 76 -12.80 10.82 9.04
N LEU A 77 -13.32 11.26 7.91
CA LEU A 77 -14.15 12.45 7.80
C LEU A 77 -15.46 12.31 8.58
N GLU A 78 -16.15 11.17 8.48
CA GLU A 78 -17.32 10.84 9.30
C GLU A 78 -16.99 10.90 10.80
N THR A 79 -15.91 10.23 11.23
CA THR A 79 -15.49 10.23 12.63
C THR A 79 -15.23 11.65 13.14
N TYR A 80 -14.57 12.50 12.36
CA TYR A 80 -14.28 13.87 12.76
C TYR A 80 -15.53 14.75 12.84
N LEU A 81 -16.51 14.55 11.95
CA LEU A 81 -17.78 15.28 11.96
C LEU A 81 -18.68 14.84 13.11
N THR A 82 -18.75 13.55 13.43
CA THR A 82 -19.59 13.02 14.53
C THR A 82 -19.15 13.50 15.91
N TYR A 83 -17.85 13.80 16.12
CA TYR A 83 -17.31 14.27 17.39
C TYR A 83 -17.10 15.80 17.46
N ALA A 84 -17.71 16.57 16.56
CA ALA A 84 -17.72 18.02 16.64
C ALA A 84 -18.48 18.49 17.91
N PRO A 85 -17.98 19.51 18.65
CA PRO A 85 -16.88 20.42 18.30
C PRO A 85 -15.49 19.98 18.83
N ARG A 86 -15.38 18.91 19.62
CA ARG A 86 -14.09 18.51 20.25
C ARG A 86 -13.11 17.86 19.25
N GLY A 87 -13.61 17.22 18.19
CA GLY A 87 -12.80 16.59 17.13
C GLY A 87 -12.26 17.53 16.05
N PHE A 88 -12.69 18.80 16.03
CA PHE A 88 -12.38 19.75 14.96
C PHE A 88 -10.90 20.14 14.89
N ARG A 89 -10.22 20.21 16.04
CA ARG A 89 -8.76 20.47 16.08
C ARG A 89 -7.96 19.33 15.46
N SER A 90 -8.36 18.09 15.72
CA SER A 90 -7.72 16.90 15.13
C SER A 90 -7.99 16.80 13.62
N PHE A 91 -9.18 17.19 13.17
CA PHE A 91 -9.50 17.31 11.75
C PHE A 91 -8.55 18.28 11.03
N VAL A 92 -8.42 19.52 11.53
CA VAL A 92 -7.58 20.56 10.91
C VAL A 92 -6.10 20.14 10.84
N ALA A 93 -5.60 19.37 11.81
CA ALA A 93 -4.24 18.87 11.80
C ALA A 93 -4.02 17.69 10.83
N ALA A 94 -5.00 16.77 10.72
CA ALA A 94 -4.88 15.56 9.91
C ALA A 94 -5.24 15.75 8.43
N MET A 95 -6.13 16.67 8.12
CA MET A 95 -6.69 16.89 6.78
C MET A 95 -5.65 17.34 5.74
N PRO A 96 -4.69 18.24 6.05
CA PRO A 96 -3.67 18.67 5.09
C PRO A 96 -2.71 17.54 4.68
N VAL A 97 -2.34 16.65 5.62
CA VAL A 97 -1.50 15.47 5.36
C VAL A 97 -2.26 14.46 4.51
N TRP A 98 -3.53 14.23 4.81
CA TRP A 98 -4.38 13.33 4.03
C TRP A 98 -4.61 13.80 2.59
N LEU A 99 -4.92 15.08 2.40
CA LEU A 99 -5.16 15.69 1.09
C LEU A 99 -3.90 15.74 0.22
N LYS A 100 -2.71 15.94 0.81
CA LYS A 100 -1.46 16.04 0.04
C LYS A 100 -0.77 14.70 -0.21
N GLU A 101 -0.75 13.81 0.78
CA GLU A 101 0.10 12.60 0.73
C GLU A 101 -0.71 11.32 0.54
N LYS A 102 -1.87 11.19 1.21
CA LYS A 102 -2.59 9.92 1.23
C LYS A 102 -3.66 9.76 0.15
N LEU A 103 -4.23 10.86 -0.35
CA LEU A 103 -5.20 10.83 -1.46
C LEU A 103 -4.56 10.67 -2.84
N TYR A 104 -3.28 11.05 -2.98
CA TYR A 104 -2.52 10.98 -4.24
C TYR A 104 -1.59 9.76 -4.32
N LEU A 105 -2.10 8.58 -3.94
CA LEU A 105 -1.35 7.32 -4.03
C LEU A 105 -0.80 7.04 -5.44
N LYS A 106 -1.45 7.56 -6.50
CA LYS A 106 -0.98 7.51 -7.90
C LYS A 106 0.33 8.25 -8.19
N ALA A 107 0.74 9.19 -7.34
CA ALA A 107 1.96 9.97 -7.51
C ALA A 107 3.11 9.48 -6.59
N THR A 108 2.82 8.53 -5.70
CA THR A 108 3.76 8.03 -4.68
C THR A 108 4.13 6.55 -4.90
N LEU A 109 3.27 5.79 -5.57
CA LEU A 109 3.60 4.50 -6.20
C LEU A 109 4.30 4.73 -7.54
#